data_AF-A0A7K0PP74-F1
#
_entry.id   AF-A0A7K0PP74-F1
#
_cell.length_a   1.000
_cell.length_b   1.000
_cell.length_c   1.000
_cell.angle_alpha   90.00
_cell.angle_beta   90.00
_cell.angle_gamma   90.00
#
_symmetry.space_group_name_H-M   'P 1'
#
loop_
_entity.id
_entity.type
_entity.pdbx_description
1 polymer ?
#
loop_
_entity_poly.entity_id
_entity_poly.type
_entity_poly.pdbx_seq_one_letter_code
_entity_poly.pdbx_strand_id
1 'polypeptide(L)'
;MDSSTKHLKNLQIPKLNILKERVASQCVCCGSNRLTSSPAVLMPFVAHRIFNWRPIQISDDWGLNTINKGFAYSICNSLLCTECDFLFLDIRFSDEELKKLYQNYRDKVYNLLREEYEPGYTKRNEDLNSGINYLNDIESFIASYITFPVTILDWGGDTGKNTPFKNNNDLLHIYDIGGKDAISGAMRVDKTEVFNNKYSLVVCCNVLEHVPYPMDVLEDISKTMNQKSLLYIEVPFEDIFIKYKNNFHIHKKHWHEHINFFSEKSIKTLITNAGFEVLNLKRHFVTSGGKSSHILQIACKLTC
;
A
#
# COMPACT_ATOMS: atom_id res chain seq x y z
N MET A 1 46.82 4.91 29.30
CA MET A 1 46.79 4.77 27.84
C MET A 1 46.27 3.37 27.55
N ASP A 2 45.21 3.31 26.74
CA ASP A 2 44.61 2.13 26.09
C ASP A 2 44.13 0.96 26.97
N SER A 3 43.07 0.23 26.64
CA SER A 3 42.13 0.24 25.52
C SER A 3 40.96 -0.64 25.96
N SER A 4 39.71 -0.20 25.86
CA SER A 4 38.56 -1.11 25.93
C SER A 4 37.51 -0.74 24.89
N THR A 5 37.84 -1.05 23.64
CA THR A 5 36.91 -1.09 22.51
C THR A 5 35.91 -2.22 22.74
N LYS A 6 34.74 -1.89 23.30
CA LYS A 6 33.60 -2.81 23.33
C LYS A 6 33.10 -2.99 21.90
N HIS A 7 33.26 -4.19 21.37
CA HIS A 7 32.57 -4.64 20.16
C HIS A 7 31.05 -4.53 20.37
N LEU A 8 30.43 -3.56 19.71
CA LEU A 8 29.01 -3.56 19.42
C LEU A 8 28.73 -4.75 18.49
N LYS A 9 28.21 -5.83 19.06
CA LYS A 9 27.61 -6.91 18.26
C LYS A 9 26.37 -6.33 17.60
N ASN A 10 26.44 -6.12 16.28
CA ASN A 10 25.26 -5.91 15.44
C ASN A 10 24.31 -7.11 15.65
N LEU A 11 23.27 -6.91 16.47
CA LEU A 11 22.14 -7.83 16.54
C LEU A 11 21.40 -7.71 15.21
N GLN A 12 21.79 -8.54 14.23
CA GLN A 12 20.96 -8.75 13.04
C GLN A 12 19.62 -9.29 13.53
N ILE A 13 18.57 -8.47 13.44
CA ILE A 13 17.19 -8.91 13.59
C ILE A 13 17.00 -10.05 12.57
N PRO A 14 16.57 -11.26 12.99
CA PRO A 14 16.36 -12.35 12.07
C PRO A 14 15.42 -11.90 10.96
N LYS A 15 15.90 -11.92 9.71
CA LYS A 15 15.11 -11.49 8.56
C LYS A 15 13.89 -12.41 8.45
N LEU A 16 12.70 -11.82 8.52
CA LEU A 16 11.45 -12.56 8.40
C LEU A 16 11.42 -13.26 7.04
N ASN A 17 11.36 -14.59 7.03
CA ASN A 17 11.28 -15.34 5.78
C ASN A 17 9.82 -15.43 5.32
N ILE A 18 9.45 -14.59 4.35
CA ILE A 18 8.14 -14.60 3.70
C ILE A 18 8.19 -15.43 2.42
N LEU A 19 7.36 -16.47 2.36
CA LEU A 19 7.20 -17.28 1.15
C LEU A 19 6.46 -16.47 0.07
N LYS A 20 7.09 -16.30 -1.09
CA LYS A 20 6.52 -15.56 -2.24
C LYS A 20 5.71 -16.46 -3.16
N GLU A 21 4.61 -17.00 -2.63
CA GLU A 21 3.71 -17.89 -3.36
C GLU A 21 2.59 -17.11 -4.07
N ARG A 22 2.11 -17.69 -5.18
CA ARG A 22 1.00 -17.12 -5.96
C ARG A 22 -0.28 -16.98 -5.16
N VAL A 23 -0.61 -18.00 -4.38
CA VAL A 23 -1.71 -18.00 -3.42
C VAL A 23 -1.06 -18.08 -2.05
N ALA A 24 -1.28 -17.07 -1.22
CA ALA A 24 -0.59 -16.97 0.05
C ALA A 24 -1.01 -18.08 1.02
N SER A 25 -0.02 -18.84 1.50
CA SER A 25 -0.16 -19.79 2.61
C SER A 25 0.30 -19.20 3.96
N GLN A 26 0.91 -18.02 3.92
CA GLN A 26 1.54 -17.34 5.06
C GLN A 26 1.16 -15.86 5.08
N CYS A 27 1.07 -15.28 6.27
CA CYS A 27 0.86 -13.84 6.43
C CYS A 27 2.05 -13.05 5.88
N VAL A 28 1.83 -12.25 4.85
CA VAL A 28 2.89 -11.40 4.23
C VAL A 28 3.35 -10.23 5.10
N CYS A 29 2.73 -10.04 6.28
CA CYS A 29 3.08 -9.00 7.25
C CYS A 29 3.96 -9.54 8.40
N CYS A 30 3.62 -10.71 8.95
CA CYS A 30 4.29 -11.25 10.15
C CYS A 30 4.87 -12.66 9.99
N GLY A 31 4.71 -13.30 8.82
CA GLY A 31 5.22 -14.64 8.56
C GLY A 31 4.49 -15.77 9.30
N SER A 32 3.38 -15.49 9.98
CA SER A 32 2.59 -16.55 10.60
C SER A 32 1.80 -17.37 9.58
N ASN A 33 1.71 -18.67 9.79
CA ASN A 33 0.83 -19.58 9.04
C ASN A 33 -0.55 -19.72 9.70
N ARG A 34 -0.82 -18.99 10.79
CA ARG A 34 -2.12 -18.99 11.47
C ARG A 34 -3.09 -18.06 10.73
N LEU A 35 -3.66 -18.60 9.65
CA LEU A 35 -4.61 -17.91 8.78
C LEU A 35 -6.00 -18.52 8.91
N THR A 36 -7.00 -17.64 8.83
CA THR A 36 -8.41 -18.00 8.61
C THR A 36 -8.84 -17.42 7.27
N SER A 37 -9.74 -18.10 6.57
CA SER A 37 -10.11 -17.73 5.20
C SER A 37 -11.61 -17.79 4.97
N SER A 38 -12.09 -16.94 4.07
CA SER A 38 -13.44 -17.07 3.52
C SER A 38 -13.48 -16.66 2.05
N PRO A 39 -14.37 -17.26 1.25
CA PRO A 39 -14.51 -16.91 -0.15
C PRO A 39 -14.97 -15.46 -0.33
N ALA A 40 -14.45 -14.84 -1.37
CA ALA A 40 -14.74 -13.49 -1.82
C ALA A 40 -14.70 -13.40 -3.35
N VAL A 41 -15.19 -12.30 -3.89
CA VAL A 41 -15.13 -12.00 -5.32
C VAL A 41 -13.91 -11.13 -5.61
N LEU A 42 -13.07 -11.53 -6.55
CA LEU A 42 -12.11 -10.61 -7.15
C LEU A 42 -12.89 -9.73 -8.12
N MET A 43 -12.86 -8.41 -7.92
CA MET A 43 -13.73 -7.53 -8.69
C MET A 43 -13.48 -7.67 -10.20
N PRO A 44 -14.55 -7.70 -11.02
CA PRO A 44 -14.45 -7.92 -12.45
C PRO A 44 -13.47 -7.01 -13.18
N PHE A 45 -13.39 -5.73 -12.81
CA PHE A 45 -12.42 -4.81 -13.39
C PHE A 45 -10.98 -5.27 -13.16
N VAL A 46 -10.65 -5.66 -11.92
CA VAL A 46 -9.30 -6.12 -11.55
C VAL A 46 -8.98 -7.42 -12.28
N ALA A 47 -9.91 -8.38 -12.27
CA ALA A 47 -9.75 -9.65 -12.97
C ALA A 47 -9.58 -9.48 -14.49
N HIS A 48 -10.33 -8.59 -15.12
CA HIS A 48 -10.21 -8.28 -16.54
C HIS A 48 -8.88 -7.60 -16.86
N ARG A 49 -8.48 -6.58 -16.09
CA ARG A 49 -7.21 -5.87 -16.32
C ARG A 49 -5.99 -6.76 -16.19
N ILE A 50 -5.98 -7.63 -15.18
CA ILE A 50 -4.80 -8.46 -14.88
C ILE A 50 -4.77 -9.73 -15.74
N PHE A 51 -5.90 -10.43 -15.83
CA PHE A 51 -5.97 -11.79 -16.39
C PHE A 51 -6.72 -11.87 -17.73
N ASN A 52 -7.33 -10.77 -18.18
CA ASN A 52 -8.30 -10.78 -19.25
C ASN A 52 -9.52 -11.69 -18.95
N TRP A 53 -9.89 -11.80 -17.67
CA TRP A 53 -11.05 -12.58 -17.24
C TRP A 53 -12.28 -11.69 -17.08
N ARG A 54 -13.25 -11.85 -17.99
CA ARG A 54 -14.56 -11.19 -17.91
C ARG A 54 -15.56 -12.12 -17.21
N PRO A 55 -16.52 -11.57 -16.44
CA PRO A 55 -17.67 -12.35 -16.00
C PRO A 55 -18.36 -12.98 -17.20
N ILE A 56 -18.80 -14.23 -17.05
CA ILE A 56 -19.45 -14.97 -18.13
C ILE A 56 -20.79 -15.49 -17.65
N GLN A 57 -21.78 -15.51 -18.54
CA GLN A 57 -23.08 -16.11 -18.26
C GLN A 57 -23.05 -17.58 -18.67
N ILE A 58 -23.27 -18.47 -17.70
CA ILE A 58 -23.51 -19.89 -17.91
C ILE A 58 -24.99 -20.05 -18.25
N SER A 59 -25.23 -20.36 -19.51
CA SER A 59 -26.55 -20.58 -20.10
C SER A 59 -26.73 -22.03 -20.56
N ASP A 60 -27.95 -22.35 -21.00
CA ASP A 60 -28.38 -23.72 -21.33
C ASP A 60 -27.56 -24.33 -22.48
N ASP A 61 -27.13 -23.51 -23.43
CA ASP A 61 -26.34 -23.91 -24.60
C ASP A 61 -24.94 -24.42 -24.27
N TRP A 62 -24.44 -24.18 -23.05
CA TRP A 62 -23.16 -24.71 -22.60
C TRP A 62 -23.20 -26.22 -22.32
N GLY A 63 -24.39 -26.80 -22.13
CA GLY A 63 -24.54 -28.24 -21.87
C GLY A 63 -23.95 -28.72 -20.53
N LEU A 64 -23.76 -27.82 -19.55
CA LEU A 64 -23.23 -28.16 -18.23
C LEU A 64 -24.34 -28.74 -17.33
N ASN A 65 -24.09 -29.93 -16.76
CA ASN A 65 -25.05 -30.64 -15.90
C ASN A 65 -24.69 -30.61 -14.40
N THR A 66 -23.48 -30.18 -14.05
CA THR A 66 -22.96 -30.16 -12.66
C THR A 66 -22.71 -28.76 -12.12
N ILE A 67 -22.89 -27.73 -12.95
CA ILE A 67 -22.72 -26.32 -12.59
C ILE A 67 -24.04 -25.61 -12.85
N ASN A 68 -24.52 -24.87 -11.84
CA ASN A 68 -25.74 -24.10 -11.97
C ASN A 68 -25.59 -22.98 -13.01
N LYS A 69 -26.70 -22.71 -13.71
CA LYS A 69 -26.84 -21.56 -14.60
C LYS A 69 -26.69 -20.26 -13.80
N GLY A 70 -26.19 -19.20 -14.44
CA GLY A 70 -25.98 -17.89 -13.81
C GLY A 70 -24.67 -17.24 -14.24
N PHE A 71 -24.20 -16.24 -13.50
CA PHE A 71 -22.91 -15.60 -13.79
C PHE A 71 -21.76 -16.27 -13.03
N ALA A 72 -20.71 -16.65 -13.74
CA ALA A 72 -19.44 -17.02 -13.16
C ALA A 72 -18.54 -15.77 -13.04
N TYR A 73 -18.15 -15.48 -11.80
CA TYR A 73 -17.22 -14.41 -11.47
C TYR A 73 -15.86 -14.99 -11.06
N SER A 74 -14.80 -14.18 -11.14
CA SER A 74 -13.51 -14.54 -10.57
C SER A 74 -13.60 -14.59 -9.04
N ILE A 75 -13.22 -15.72 -8.46
CA ILE A 75 -13.21 -15.92 -7.02
C ILE A 75 -11.80 -15.73 -6.45
N CYS A 76 -11.75 -15.38 -5.18
CA CYS A 76 -10.54 -15.33 -4.36
C CYS A 76 -10.90 -15.65 -2.90
N ASN A 77 -9.91 -15.65 -2.01
CA ASN A 77 -10.15 -15.73 -0.57
C ASN A 77 -9.67 -14.46 0.14
N SER A 78 -10.49 -14.02 1.08
CA SER A 78 -10.08 -13.10 2.14
C SER A 78 -9.36 -13.89 3.21
N LEU A 79 -8.09 -13.57 3.46
CA LEU A 79 -7.28 -14.18 4.49
C LEU A 79 -7.14 -13.24 5.68
N LEU A 80 -7.41 -13.73 6.89
CA LEU A 80 -7.15 -13.02 8.13
C LEU A 80 -6.08 -13.77 8.92
N CYS A 81 -4.97 -13.09 9.19
CA CYS A 81 -3.95 -13.57 10.11
C CYS A 81 -4.41 -13.39 11.56
N THR A 82 -4.44 -14.48 12.34
CA THR A 82 -4.87 -14.43 13.75
C THR A 82 -3.78 -13.92 14.69
N GLU A 83 -2.56 -13.69 14.17
CA GLU A 83 -1.44 -13.16 14.96
C GLU A 83 -1.35 -11.66 14.95
N CYS A 84 -1.40 -11.03 13.78
CA CYS A 84 -1.23 -9.58 13.65
C CYS A 84 -2.51 -8.86 13.21
N ASP A 85 -3.63 -9.57 13.07
CA ASP A 85 -4.92 -9.04 12.62
C ASP A 85 -4.84 -8.39 11.22
N PHE A 86 -3.96 -8.91 10.37
CA PHE A 86 -3.82 -8.49 8.98
C PHE A 86 -4.84 -9.20 8.10
N LEU A 87 -5.63 -8.42 7.36
CA LEU A 87 -6.63 -8.91 6.42
C LEU A 87 -6.15 -8.67 4.98
N PHE A 88 -6.10 -9.68 4.14
CA PHE A 88 -5.51 -9.54 2.80
C PHE A 88 -6.08 -10.53 1.78
N LEU A 89 -5.91 -10.20 0.51
CA LEU A 89 -6.22 -11.06 -0.63
C LEU A 89 -5.21 -12.22 -0.70
N ASP A 90 -5.70 -13.45 -0.88
CA ASP A 90 -4.88 -14.65 -1.05
C ASP A 90 -4.00 -14.60 -2.31
N ILE A 91 -4.56 -14.17 -3.44
CA ILE A 91 -3.83 -13.99 -4.69
C ILE A 91 -2.78 -12.89 -4.51
N ARG A 92 -1.50 -13.24 -4.68
CA ARG A 92 -0.37 -12.30 -4.70
C ARG A 92 0.00 -12.04 -6.15
N PHE A 93 -0.28 -10.83 -6.62
CA PHE A 93 0.01 -10.43 -8.00
C PHE A 93 1.52 -10.41 -8.26
N SER A 94 1.95 -10.75 -9.47
CA SER A 94 3.33 -10.53 -9.91
C SER A 94 3.54 -9.06 -10.30
N ASP A 95 4.80 -8.64 -10.46
CA ASP A 95 5.12 -7.29 -10.92
C ASP A 95 4.49 -6.98 -12.30
N GLU A 96 4.47 -7.96 -13.21
CA GLU A 96 3.85 -7.81 -14.53
C GLU A 96 2.32 -7.67 -14.43
N GLU A 97 1.70 -8.39 -13.50
CA GLU A 97 0.25 -8.28 -13.24
C GLU A 97 -0.14 -6.94 -12.62
N LEU A 98 0.66 -6.43 -11.66
CA LEU A 98 0.47 -5.08 -11.13
C LEU A 98 0.69 -4.03 -12.21
N LYS A 99 1.71 -4.19 -13.04
CA LYS A 99 1.97 -3.28 -14.16
C LYS A 99 0.77 -3.23 -15.10
N LYS A 100 0.12 -4.36 -15.41
CA LYS A 100 -1.13 -4.38 -16.17
C LYS A 100 -2.27 -3.67 -15.43
N LEU A 101 -2.42 -3.89 -14.12
CA LEU A 101 -3.46 -3.24 -13.31
C LEU A 101 -3.32 -1.72 -13.27
N TYR A 102 -2.09 -1.20 -13.25
CA TYR A 102 -1.79 0.24 -13.14
C TYR A 102 -1.33 0.88 -14.46
N GLN A 103 -1.27 0.13 -15.56
CA GLN A 103 -0.93 0.69 -16.87
C GLN A 103 -1.92 1.80 -17.24
N ASN A 104 -1.41 2.99 -17.53
CA ASN A 104 -2.19 4.20 -17.80
C ASN A 104 -3.19 4.52 -16.68
N TYR A 105 -2.76 4.36 -15.43
CA TYR A 105 -3.63 4.56 -14.26
C TYR A 105 -4.39 5.89 -14.31
N ARG A 106 -5.73 5.79 -14.23
CA ARG A 106 -6.69 6.91 -14.26
C ARG A 106 -6.72 7.74 -15.55
N ASP A 107 -6.09 7.28 -16.62
CA ASP A 107 -6.23 7.89 -17.94
C ASP A 107 -7.63 7.63 -18.54
N LYS A 108 -7.86 8.10 -19.76
CA LYS A 108 -9.14 7.91 -20.47
C LYS A 108 -9.46 6.43 -20.69
N VAL A 109 -8.49 5.59 -21.06
CA VAL A 109 -8.70 4.16 -21.35
C VAL A 109 -9.04 3.39 -20.07
N TYR A 110 -8.31 3.66 -18.98
CA TYR A 110 -8.56 3.13 -17.65
C TYR A 110 -9.98 3.47 -17.18
N ASN A 111 -10.35 4.75 -17.26
CA ASN A 111 -11.63 5.22 -16.73
C ASN A 111 -12.79 4.65 -17.55
N LEU A 112 -12.67 4.59 -18.88
CA LEU A 112 -13.70 3.98 -19.74
C LEU A 112 -13.94 2.51 -19.37
N LEU A 113 -12.88 1.71 -19.24
CA LEU A 113 -13.02 0.31 -18.86
C LEU A 113 -13.59 0.17 -17.44
N ARG A 114 -13.17 1.03 -16.50
CA ARG A 114 -13.66 0.99 -15.13
C ARG A 114 -15.14 1.33 -15.05
N GLU A 115 -15.59 2.30 -15.85
CA GLU A 115 -17.00 2.71 -15.94
C GLU A 115 -17.92 1.57 -16.39
N GLU A 116 -17.44 0.66 -17.26
CA GLU A 116 -18.19 -0.54 -17.69
C GLU A 116 -18.53 -1.48 -16.52
N TYR A 117 -17.66 -1.55 -15.51
CA TYR A 117 -17.84 -2.43 -14.35
C TYR A 117 -18.40 -1.71 -13.13
N GLU A 118 -18.12 -0.42 -12.99
CA GLU A 118 -18.48 0.40 -11.84
C GLU A 118 -19.03 1.75 -12.28
N PRO A 119 -20.30 1.80 -12.74
CA PRO A 119 -20.94 3.05 -13.14
C PRO A 119 -20.82 4.15 -12.07
N GLY A 120 -20.48 5.36 -12.52
CA GLY A 120 -20.17 6.53 -11.71
C GLY A 120 -18.70 6.66 -11.29
N TYR A 121 -17.79 5.79 -11.74
CA TYR A 121 -16.37 5.87 -11.39
C TYR A 121 -15.72 7.16 -11.87
N THR A 122 -15.97 7.57 -13.11
CA THR A 122 -15.33 8.73 -13.74
C THR A 122 -15.55 10.00 -12.92
N LYS A 123 -16.79 10.24 -12.47
CA LYS A 123 -17.12 11.37 -11.60
C LYS A 123 -16.37 11.30 -10.26
N ARG A 124 -16.29 10.12 -9.63
CA ARG A 124 -15.53 9.94 -8.38
C ARG A 124 -14.03 10.19 -8.56
N ASN A 125 -13.49 9.89 -9.74
CA ASN A 125 -12.07 10.05 -10.03
C ASN A 125 -11.66 11.53 -10.18
N GLU A 126 -12.53 12.37 -10.75
CA GLU A 126 -12.31 13.82 -10.82
C GLU A 126 -12.10 14.43 -9.43
N ASP A 127 -12.94 14.03 -8.47
CA ASP A 127 -12.85 14.47 -7.08
C ASP A 127 -11.52 14.06 -6.44
N LEU A 128 -10.99 12.87 -6.75
CA LEU A 128 -9.70 12.39 -6.23
C LEU A 128 -8.49 13.14 -6.81
N ASN A 129 -8.57 13.63 -8.05
CA ASN A 129 -7.50 14.39 -8.69
C ASN A 129 -7.37 15.83 -8.15
N SER A 130 -8.36 16.30 -7.37
CA SER A 130 -8.34 17.62 -6.73
C SER A 130 -7.20 17.77 -5.71
N GLY A 131 -6.67 16.67 -5.18
CA GLY A 131 -5.64 16.62 -4.15
C GLY A 131 -6.22 16.46 -2.75
N ILE A 132 -5.36 16.25 -1.76
CA ILE A 132 -5.79 16.16 -0.36
C ILE A 132 -5.93 17.55 0.27
N ASN A 133 -6.90 17.72 1.17
CA ASN A 133 -7.15 18.97 1.90
C ASN A 133 -6.55 18.98 3.32
N TYR A 134 -5.95 17.86 3.75
CA TYR A 134 -5.37 17.66 5.08
C TYR A 134 -3.84 17.62 5.07
N LEU A 135 -3.21 18.19 4.03
CA LEU A 135 -1.74 18.22 3.91
C LEU A 135 -1.07 18.91 5.11
N ASN A 136 -1.67 20.00 5.61
CA ASN A 136 -1.17 20.69 6.79
C ASN A 136 -1.25 19.83 8.07
N ASP A 137 -2.22 18.92 8.15
CA ASP A 137 -2.34 17.98 9.28
C ASP A 137 -1.23 16.94 9.24
N ILE A 138 -0.85 16.48 8.04
CA ILE A 138 0.32 15.61 7.82
C ILE A 138 1.59 16.35 8.25
N GLU A 139 1.82 17.55 7.72
CA GLU A 139 3.01 18.36 8.04
C GLU A 139 3.11 18.60 9.55
N SER A 140 2.01 18.96 10.20
CA SER A 140 1.95 19.14 11.66
C SER A 140 2.24 17.86 12.44
N PHE A 141 1.80 16.70 11.95
CA PHE A 141 2.04 15.40 12.57
C PHE A 141 3.53 15.02 12.56
N ILE A 142 4.27 15.40 11.52
CA ILE A 142 5.69 15.01 11.36
C ILE A 142 6.70 16.12 11.64
N ALA A 143 6.28 17.38 11.79
CA ALA A 143 7.17 18.54 11.92
C ALA A 143 8.18 18.42 13.06
N SER A 144 7.80 17.86 14.20
CA SER A 144 8.69 17.71 15.37
C SER A 144 9.80 16.66 15.18
N TYR A 145 9.73 15.84 14.14
CA TYR A 145 10.72 14.81 13.83
C TYR A 145 11.66 15.20 12.68
N ILE A 146 11.49 16.40 12.12
CA ILE A 146 12.20 16.85 10.92
C ILE A 146 13.09 18.05 11.26
N THR A 147 14.25 18.12 10.60
CA THR A 147 15.11 19.31 10.60
C THR A 147 15.19 19.85 9.18
N PHE A 148 14.99 21.15 9.02
CA PHE A 148 15.12 21.83 7.73
C PHE A 148 16.57 22.26 7.45
N PRO A 149 16.98 22.34 6.18
CA PRO A 149 16.19 22.02 4.98
C PRO A 149 15.99 20.51 4.78
N VAL A 150 14.90 20.12 4.13
CA VAL A 150 14.56 18.71 3.88
C VAL A 150 14.91 18.27 2.47
N THR A 151 15.42 17.05 2.34
CA THR A 151 15.47 16.30 1.09
C THR A 151 14.43 15.18 1.15
N ILE A 152 13.55 15.15 0.15
CA ILE A 152 12.33 14.34 0.16
C ILE A 152 12.39 13.29 -0.95
N LEU A 153 12.09 12.04 -0.58
CA LEU A 153 11.67 11.01 -1.51
C LEU A 153 10.19 10.71 -1.29
N ASP A 154 9.36 10.91 -2.31
CA ASP A 154 7.98 10.43 -2.32
C ASP A 154 7.90 9.10 -3.08
N TRP A 155 7.76 8.01 -2.32
CA TRP A 155 7.66 6.65 -2.82
C TRP A 155 6.21 6.34 -3.15
N GLY A 156 5.91 6.22 -4.45
CA GLY A 156 4.54 6.12 -4.97
C GLY A 156 3.82 7.47 -4.99
N GLY A 157 4.55 8.57 -5.19
CA GLY A 157 4.02 9.93 -5.06
C GLY A 157 3.13 10.41 -6.21
N ASP A 158 2.85 9.60 -7.23
CA ASP A 158 2.17 9.99 -8.48
C ASP A 158 2.85 11.22 -9.12
N THR A 159 2.28 12.42 -8.96
CA THR A 159 2.86 13.68 -9.47
C THR A 159 3.64 14.46 -8.41
N GLY A 160 3.64 14.03 -7.14
CA GLY A 160 4.14 14.81 -5.99
C GLY A 160 3.19 15.89 -5.48
N LYS A 161 1.95 15.96 -5.99
CA LYS A 161 0.97 16.99 -5.60
C LYS A 161 0.61 16.94 -4.11
N ASN A 162 0.61 15.74 -3.52
CA ASN A 162 0.24 15.52 -2.12
C ASN A 162 1.45 15.34 -1.20
N THR A 163 2.68 15.59 -1.68
CA THR A 163 3.87 15.45 -0.84
C THR A 163 3.92 16.56 0.22
N PRO A 164 4.09 16.22 1.52
CA PRO A 164 4.30 17.22 2.57
C PRO A 164 5.60 18.00 2.34
N PHE A 165 5.61 19.28 2.69
CA PHE A 165 6.75 20.20 2.53
C PHE A 165 7.27 20.36 1.08
N LYS A 166 6.45 20.05 0.07
CA LYS A 166 6.81 20.23 -1.35
C LYS A 166 7.21 21.66 -1.75
N ASN A 167 6.85 22.66 -0.94
CA ASN A 167 7.22 24.07 -1.15
C ASN A 167 8.38 24.53 -0.25
N ASN A 168 8.89 23.67 0.63
CA ASN A 168 9.95 23.98 1.59
C ASN A 168 10.93 22.80 1.67
N ASN A 169 11.65 22.55 0.57
CA ASN A 169 12.64 21.48 0.44
C ASN A 169 13.82 21.95 -0.42
N ASP A 170 14.97 21.30 -0.22
CA ASP A 170 16.15 21.45 -1.10
C ASP A 170 16.11 20.48 -2.28
N LEU A 171 15.39 19.37 -2.11
CA LEU A 171 15.26 18.31 -3.10
C LEU A 171 13.93 17.59 -2.93
N LEU A 172 13.21 17.38 -4.03
CA LEU A 172 12.00 16.57 -4.07
C LEU A 172 12.08 15.56 -5.22
N HIS A 173 12.32 14.31 -4.87
CA HIS A 173 12.33 13.18 -5.78
C HIS A 173 11.02 12.40 -5.68
N ILE A 174 10.43 12.07 -6.84
CA ILE A 174 9.20 11.29 -6.96
C ILE A 174 9.53 9.98 -7.67
N TYR A 175 9.34 8.86 -6.97
CA TYR A 175 9.43 7.53 -7.56
C TYR A 175 8.02 6.97 -7.73
N ASP A 176 7.57 6.75 -8.97
CA ASP A 176 6.23 6.22 -9.25
C ASP A 176 6.18 5.38 -10.54
N ILE A 177 5.41 4.29 -10.51
CA ILE A 177 5.25 3.33 -11.62
C ILE A 177 4.22 3.78 -12.66
N GLY A 178 3.29 4.68 -12.31
CA GLY A 178 2.22 5.18 -13.16
C GLY A 178 2.69 6.15 -14.25
N GLY A 179 3.89 6.72 -14.10
CA GLY A 179 4.58 7.43 -15.18
C GLY A 179 4.06 8.83 -15.49
N LYS A 180 3.28 9.46 -14.60
CA LYS A 180 2.87 10.85 -14.77
C LYS A 180 4.03 11.82 -14.55
N ASP A 181 3.93 12.99 -15.16
CA ASP A 181 4.89 14.08 -14.94
C ASP A 181 4.80 14.61 -13.51
N ALA A 182 5.96 14.88 -12.93
CA ALA A 182 6.05 15.51 -11.62
C ALA A 182 5.64 16.99 -11.69
N ILE A 183 5.14 17.53 -10.58
CA ILE A 183 4.85 18.96 -10.45
C ILE A 183 6.12 19.81 -10.58
N SER A 184 5.95 21.11 -10.87
CA SER A 184 7.07 22.05 -10.87
C SER A 184 7.81 22.03 -9.52
N GLY A 185 9.15 21.98 -9.57
CA GLY A 185 10.01 21.87 -8.39
C GLY A 185 10.27 20.43 -7.91
N ALA A 186 9.61 19.44 -8.49
CA ALA A 186 9.86 18.01 -8.24
C ALA A 186 10.57 17.35 -9.43
N MET A 187 11.39 16.33 -9.14
CA MET A 187 12.06 15.51 -10.14
C MET A 187 11.53 14.08 -10.09
N ARG A 188 11.09 13.57 -11.24
CA ARG A 188 10.77 12.14 -11.36
C ARG A 188 12.06 11.35 -11.51
N VAL A 189 12.21 10.30 -10.70
CA VAL A 189 13.42 9.48 -10.62
C VAL A 189 13.09 8.00 -10.73
N ASP A 190 14.08 7.19 -11.14
CA ASP A 190 13.97 5.73 -11.14
C ASP A 190 14.60 5.11 -9.89
N LYS A 191 14.49 3.79 -9.71
CA LYS A 191 15.08 3.09 -8.56
C LYS A 191 16.60 3.26 -8.47
N THR A 192 17.30 3.36 -9.60
CA THR A 192 18.77 3.51 -9.63
C THR A 192 19.16 4.84 -9.01
N GLU A 193 18.50 5.92 -9.42
CA GLU A 193 18.71 7.26 -8.89
C GLU A 193 18.26 7.38 -7.42
N VAL A 194 17.16 6.73 -7.05
CA VAL A 194 16.70 6.66 -5.66
C VAL A 194 17.75 6.05 -4.74
N PHE A 195 18.36 4.92 -5.14
CA PHE A 195 19.34 4.21 -4.29
C PHE A 195 20.72 4.88 -4.23
N ASN A 196 21.01 5.83 -5.11
CA ASN A 196 22.23 6.65 -5.05
C ASN A 196 22.13 7.81 -4.06
N ASN A 197 20.98 8.01 -3.43
CA ASN A 197 20.70 9.15 -2.56
C ASN A 197 20.30 8.72 -1.14
N LYS A 198 20.40 9.67 -0.21
CA LYS A 198 19.86 9.56 1.15
C LYS A 198 18.96 10.75 1.43
N TYR A 199 17.76 10.48 1.94
CA TYR A 199 16.73 11.50 2.14
C TYR A 199 16.52 11.75 3.63
N SER A 200 16.30 13.00 4.02
CA SER A 200 15.91 13.33 5.39
C SER A 200 14.45 12.94 5.66
N LEU A 201 13.61 12.96 4.63
CA LEU A 201 12.21 12.53 4.68
C LEU A 201 11.92 11.56 3.53
N VAL A 202 11.41 10.37 3.85
CA VAL A 202 10.79 9.47 2.89
C VAL A 202 9.29 9.41 3.18
N VAL A 203 8.48 9.57 2.14
CA VAL A 203 7.02 9.54 2.19
C VAL A 203 6.55 8.28 1.47
N CYS A 204 5.63 7.53 2.07
CA CYS A 204 5.03 6.33 1.50
C CYS A 204 3.54 6.32 1.83
N CYS A 205 2.76 7.07 1.04
CA CYS A 205 1.34 7.27 1.26
C CYS A 205 0.50 6.51 0.23
N ASN A 206 -0.43 5.70 0.71
CA ASN A 206 -1.38 4.97 -0.14
C ASN A 206 -0.68 4.04 -1.17
N VAL A 207 0.36 3.32 -0.71
CA VAL A 207 1.13 2.36 -1.51
C VAL A 207 1.05 0.96 -0.94
N LEU A 208 1.22 0.80 0.37
CA LEU A 208 1.39 -0.52 1.01
C LEU A 208 0.12 -1.39 0.87
N GLU A 209 -1.05 -0.78 0.71
CA GLU A 209 -2.33 -1.46 0.47
C GLU A 209 -2.40 -2.15 -0.89
N HIS A 210 -1.58 -1.71 -1.85
CA HIS A 210 -1.62 -2.13 -3.25
C HIS A 210 -0.56 -3.18 -3.61
N VAL A 211 0.49 -3.32 -2.79
CA VAL A 211 1.65 -4.15 -3.13
C VAL A 211 1.55 -5.58 -2.57
N PRO A 212 1.92 -6.62 -3.34
CA PRO A 212 1.89 -8.01 -2.91
C PRO A 212 2.77 -8.33 -1.70
N TYR A 213 3.88 -7.62 -1.51
CA TYR A 213 4.81 -7.86 -0.41
C TYR A 213 5.27 -6.51 0.15
N PRO A 214 4.52 -5.90 1.08
CA PRO A 214 4.84 -4.56 1.58
C PRO A 214 6.17 -4.51 2.35
N MET A 215 6.67 -5.65 2.84
CA MET A 215 8.02 -5.78 3.40
C MET A 215 9.10 -5.38 2.38
N ASP A 216 8.98 -5.79 1.12
CA ASP A 216 9.97 -5.48 0.08
C ASP A 216 10.07 -3.97 -0.14
N VAL A 217 8.94 -3.25 -0.07
CA VAL A 217 8.90 -1.79 -0.19
C VAL A 217 9.60 -1.13 0.97
N LEU A 218 9.33 -1.57 2.21
CA LEU A 218 10.01 -1.02 3.39
C LEU A 218 11.51 -1.35 3.40
N GLU A 219 11.91 -2.53 2.93
CA GLU A 219 13.31 -2.89 2.75
C GLU A 219 14.00 -1.98 1.73
N ASP A 220 13.35 -1.69 0.60
CA ASP A 220 13.90 -0.77 -0.39
C ASP A 220 13.99 0.67 0.16
N ILE A 221 12.95 1.16 0.83
CA ILE A 221 12.94 2.47 1.51
C ILE A 221 14.08 2.56 2.54
N SER A 222 14.33 1.50 3.32
CA SER A 222 15.41 1.52 4.31
C SER A 222 16.78 1.81 3.69
N LYS A 223 17.01 1.39 2.43
CA LYS A 223 18.25 1.63 1.69
C LYS A 223 18.42 3.08 1.27
N THR A 224 17.37 3.91 1.31
CA THR A 224 17.42 5.35 0.98
C THR A 224 17.51 6.22 2.23
N MET A 225 17.61 5.60 3.40
CA MET A 225 17.60 6.27 4.70
C MET A 225 18.93 6.16 5.44
N ASN A 226 19.10 7.05 6.43
CA ASN A 226 20.14 7.01 7.45
C ASN A 226 19.49 7.19 8.85
N GLN A 227 20.29 7.21 9.92
CA GLN A 227 19.79 7.27 11.30
C GLN A 227 19.06 8.58 11.68
N LYS A 228 19.19 9.63 10.86
CA LYS A 228 18.48 10.91 11.01
C LYS A 228 17.27 11.03 10.08
N SER A 229 17.07 10.07 9.18
CA SER A 229 15.94 10.08 8.25
C SER A 229 14.63 9.75 8.96
N LEU A 230 13.57 10.45 8.57
CA LEU A 230 12.20 10.12 8.91
C LEU A 230 11.54 9.36 7.76
N LEU A 231 10.77 8.33 8.07
CA LEU A 231 9.81 7.70 7.18
C LEU A 231 8.39 8.05 7.64
N TYR A 232 7.61 8.70 6.79
CA TYR A 232 6.18 8.88 6.97
C TYR A 232 5.41 7.85 6.13
N ILE A 233 4.56 7.07 6.78
CA ILE A 233 3.67 6.09 6.13
C ILE A 233 2.23 6.52 6.35
N GLU A 234 1.43 6.41 5.30
CA GLU A 234 -0.02 6.53 5.38
C GLU A 234 -0.70 5.36 4.68
N VAL A 235 -1.61 4.69 5.39
CA VAL A 235 -2.44 3.60 4.84
C VAL A 235 -3.90 3.77 5.25
N PRO A 236 -4.87 3.28 4.46
CA PRO A 236 -6.27 3.25 4.85
C PRO A 236 -6.51 2.46 6.14
N PHE A 237 -7.27 3.04 7.06
CA PHE A 237 -7.86 2.32 8.19
C PHE A 237 -9.29 1.92 7.84
N GLU A 238 -9.39 0.75 7.21
CA GLU A 238 -10.61 0.30 6.55
C GLU A 238 -11.78 0.12 7.53
N ASP A 239 -12.98 0.50 7.06
CA ASP A 239 -14.23 0.48 7.82
C ASP A 239 -14.53 -0.87 8.50
N ILE A 240 -14.00 -1.95 7.95
CA ILE A 240 -14.17 -3.31 8.47
C ILE A 240 -13.61 -3.45 9.90
N PHE A 241 -12.52 -2.75 10.23
CA PHE A 241 -11.93 -2.74 11.56
C PHE A 241 -12.71 -1.88 12.56
N ILE A 242 -13.61 -1.02 12.07
CA ILE A 242 -14.49 -0.17 12.87
C ILE A 242 -15.80 -0.90 13.16
N LYS A 243 -16.38 -1.50 12.11
CA LYS A 243 -17.72 -2.09 12.12
C LYS A 243 -17.74 -3.45 12.81
N TYR A 244 -16.65 -4.19 12.75
CA TYR A 244 -16.56 -5.55 13.29
C TYR A 244 -15.47 -5.62 14.34
N LYS A 245 -15.62 -6.56 15.29
CA LYS A 245 -14.64 -6.77 16.37
C LYS A 245 -13.60 -7.82 16.02
N ASN A 246 -13.97 -8.81 15.23
CA ASN A 246 -13.14 -9.95 14.84
C ASN A 246 -13.69 -10.58 13.55
N ASN A 247 -13.09 -11.69 13.11
CA ASN A 247 -13.52 -12.46 11.94
C ASN A 247 -13.66 -11.62 10.66
N PHE A 248 -12.82 -10.59 10.48
CA PHE A 248 -12.93 -9.65 9.37
C PHE A 248 -13.00 -10.30 7.98
N HIS A 249 -12.34 -11.45 7.80
CA HIS A 249 -12.38 -12.22 6.56
C HIS A 249 -13.82 -12.51 6.11
N ILE A 250 -14.71 -12.95 7.03
CA ILE A 250 -16.09 -13.31 6.67
C ILE A 250 -16.91 -12.12 6.16
N HIS A 251 -16.54 -10.89 6.54
CA HIS A 251 -17.23 -9.67 6.14
C HIS A 251 -16.62 -9.03 4.88
N LYS A 252 -15.37 -9.36 4.54
CA LYS A 252 -14.71 -8.92 3.33
C LYS A 252 -15.10 -9.82 2.16
N LYS A 253 -16.19 -9.47 1.48
CA LYS A 253 -16.79 -10.28 0.41
C LYS A 253 -16.25 -10.01 -0.99
N HIS A 254 -15.42 -8.99 -1.17
CA HIS A 254 -14.85 -8.66 -2.47
C HIS A 254 -13.51 -7.94 -2.34
N TRP A 255 -12.67 -7.98 -3.36
CA TRP A 255 -11.35 -7.33 -3.40
C TRP A 255 -11.17 -6.50 -4.66
N HIS A 256 -10.70 -5.26 -4.44
CA HIS A 256 -10.38 -4.27 -5.47
C HIS A 256 -8.84 -4.12 -5.53
N GLU A 257 -8.35 -2.96 -5.99
CA GLU A 257 -6.91 -2.64 -6.02
C GLU A 257 -6.24 -2.61 -4.63
N HIS A 258 -6.99 -2.37 -3.56
CA HIS A 258 -6.49 -2.46 -2.18
C HIS A 258 -6.52 -3.93 -1.76
N ILE A 259 -5.38 -4.60 -1.85
CA ILE A 259 -5.22 -6.04 -1.57
C ILE A 259 -4.74 -6.35 -0.14
N ASN A 260 -4.37 -5.31 0.61
CA ASN A 260 -3.92 -5.41 2.00
C ASN A 260 -4.68 -4.42 2.88
N PHE A 261 -5.29 -4.90 3.95
CA PHE A 261 -6.05 -4.12 4.91
C PHE A 261 -5.31 -4.17 6.25
N PHE A 262 -4.79 -3.02 6.68
CA PHE A 262 -3.95 -2.92 7.87
C PHE A 262 -4.76 -2.54 9.11
N SER A 263 -4.76 -3.40 10.11
CA SER A 263 -5.01 -3.01 11.49
C SER A 263 -3.80 -2.27 12.08
N GLU A 264 -3.99 -1.53 13.17
CA GLU A 264 -2.86 -0.90 13.90
C GLU A 264 -1.80 -1.93 14.31
N LYS A 265 -2.23 -3.14 14.72
CA LYS A 265 -1.34 -4.23 15.11
C LYS A 265 -0.52 -4.73 13.93
N SER A 266 -1.16 -4.95 12.78
CA SER A 266 -0.48 -5.44 11.57
C SER A 266 0.52 -4.42 11.03
N ILE A 267 0.17 -3.14 10.92
CA ILE A 267 1.10 -2.14 10.39
C ILE A 267 2.31 -1.94 11.31
N LYS A 268 2.10 -1.92 12.64
CA LYS A 268 3.20 -1.88 13.62
C LYS A 268 4.10 -3.11 13.47
N THR A 269 3.51 -4.30 13.36
CA THR A 269 4.25 -5.56 13.18
C THR A 269 5.09 -5.54 11.91
N LEU A 270 4.51 -5.13 10.78
CA LEU A 270 5.22 -5.00 9.50
C LEU A 270 6.42 -4.05 9.63
N ILE A 271 6.18 -2.85 10.18
CA ILE A 271 7.21 -1.80 10.31
C ILE A 271 8.35 -2.27 11.21
N THR A 272 8.05 -2.86 12.37
CA THR A 272 9.07 -3.39 13.27
C THR A 272 9.86 -4.53 12.62
N ASN A 273 9.19 -5.46 11.92
CA ASN A 273 9.87 -6.55 11.22
C ASN A 273 10.75 -6.04 10.06
N ALA A 274 10.46 -4.87 9.51
CA ALA A 274 11.26 -4.21 8.48
C ALA A 274 12.47 -3.44 9.04
N GLY A 275 12.73 -3.48 10.35
CA GLY A 275 13.86 -2.81 10.98
C GLY A 275 13.62 -1.32 11.27
N PHE A 276 12.36 -0.94 11.49
CA PHE A 276 11.98 0.42 11.86
C PHE A 276 11.40 0.49 13.27
N GLU A 277 11.67 1.60 13.96
CA GLU A 277 11.01 2.01 15.19
C GLU A 277 9.83 2.92 14.86
N VAL A 278 8.64 2.63 15.41
CA VAL A 278 7.46 3.49 15.29
C VAL A 278 7.54 4.59 16.34
N LEU A 279 7.73 5.84 15.89
CA LEU A 279 7.79 7.03 16.74
C LEU A 279 6.40 7.50 17.16
N ASN A 280 5.45 7.43 16.22
CA ASN A 280 4.06 7.82 16.45
C ASN A 280 3.14 7.07 15.49
N LEU A 281 1.97 6.66 15.98
CA LEU A 281 0.88 6.12 15.16
C LEU A 281 -0.41 6.81 15.58
N LYS A 282 -1.09 7.42 14.60
CA LYS A 282 -2.35 8.12 14.82
C LYS A 282 -3.38 7.67 13.80
N ARG A 283 -4.57 7.32 14.28
CA ARG A 283 -5.75 7.21 13.43
C ARG A 283 -6.31 8.60 13.16
N HIS A 284 -6.49 8.95 11.90
CA HIS A 284 -6.99 10.26 11.49
C HIS A 284 -8.21 10.12 10.59
N PHE A 285 -9.25 10.89 10.88
CA PHE A 285 -10.45 10.95 10.05
C PHE A 285 -10.29 12.08 9.05
N VAL A 286 -10.32 11.73 7.77
CA VAL A 286 -10.04 12.65 6.66
C VAL A 286 -11.20 12.67 5.69
N THR A 287 -11.34 13.78 4.97
CA THR A 287 -12.29 13.89 3.85
C THR A 287 -11.54 14.26 2.59
N SER A 288 -11.49 13.37 1.62
CA SER A 288 -10.85 13.61 0.32
C SER A 288 -11.76 13.14 -0.80
N GLY A 289 -11.82 13.92 -1.88
CA GLY A 289 -12.67 13.62 -3.03
C GLY A 289 -14.14 13.38 -2.67
N GLY A 290 -14.71 14.20 -1.76
CA GLY A 290 -16.10 14.09 -1.32
C GLY A 290 -16.43 12.87 -0.45
N LYS A 291 -15.43 12.06 -0.07
CA LYS A 291 -15.62 10.90 0.81
C LYS A 291 -14.81 11.06 2.09
N SER A 292 -15.47 10.75 3.21
CA SER A 292 -14.78 10.66 4.49
C SER A 292 -14.32 9.22 4.75
N SER A 293 -13.11 9.08 5.29
CA SER A 293 -12.51 7.79 5.62
C SER A 293 -11.58 7.93 6.82
N HIS A 294 -11.14 6.80 7.37
CA HIS A 294 -10.08 6.79 8.36
C HIS A 294 -8.77 6.33 7.71
N ILE A 295 -7.67 6.93 8.12
CA ILE A 295 -6.31 6.55 7.76
C ILE A 295 -5.49 6.28 9.02
N LEU A 296 -4.42 5.53 8.87
CA LEU A 296 -3.34 5.46 9.85
C LEU A 296 -2.18 6.32 9.35
N GLN A 297 -1.78 7.30 10.15
CA GLN A 297 -0.56 8.10 9.97
C GLN A 297 0.52 7.52 10.86
N ILE A 298 1.69 7.21 10.32
CA ILE A 298 2.80 6.62 11.07
C ILE A 298 4.10 7.38 10.77
N ALA A 299 4.78 7.80 11.83
CA ALA A 299 6.14 8.33 11.77
C ALA A 299 7.11 7.26 12.27
N CYS A 300 8.14 6.98 11.49
CA CYS A 300 9.10 5.90 11.73
C CYS A 300 10.54 6.38 11.52
N LYS A 301 11.49 5.72 12.19
CA LYS A 301 12.93 5.83 11.90
C LYS A 301 13.55 4.43 11.83
N LEU A 302 14.76 4.32 11.29
CA LEU A 302 15.50 3.06 11.35
C LEU A 302 15.79 2.67 12.81
N THR A 303 15.73 1.37 13.12
CA THR A 303 16.17 0.86 14.42
C THR A 303 17.70 1.00 14.53
N CYS A 304 18.17 1.45 15.70
CA CYS A 304 19.59 1.58 16.02
C CYS A 304 20.26 0.23 16.27
#